data_AF-A0A7W1Q6A6-F1
#
_entry.id   AF-A0A7W1Q6A6-F1
#
_cell.length_a   1.000
_cell.length_b   1.000
_cell.length_c   1.000
_cell.angle_alpha   90.00
_cell.angle_beta   90.00
_cell.angle_gamma   90.00
#
_symmetry.space_group_name_H-M   'P 1'
#
loop_
_entity.id
_entity.type
_entity.pdbx_description
1 polymer ?
#
loop_
_entity_poly.entity_id
_entity_poly.type
_entity_poly.pdbx_seq_one_letter_code
_entity_poly.pdbx_strand_id
1 'polypeptide(L)'
;MTSWSNPLLLNLDASFSGAQLDPAAKRVLKPPEGTVAGDPGSATYFWFPGDSGRAVAAALLLERSGVEVERLSDPAAGLPEGAFVVPSGEGVVEALSEVAVRYVVRISAEEGGVPSGTPFRQPKIAVYDRPNFSEESFRHLRWTLEQFWEIPYTGLTGEQVQDGELVAGGYDVFVIPGVTTRGLGSAVDEIREWIEAGGVYVGTERASFGGTHYAVRNRLSSSKLDYVDGVDVPGTLFRVEVREGSPVTLGAPDRAYWFNRGEQVMTLSLRGENAVQYPEGPPEFWYSGYARGGGAYRGTTVVVDESVGSGHVVLFSGEPHYRGWTEGTMLLLANALAYPAQD
;
A
#
# COMPACT_ATOMS: atom_id res chain seq x y z
N MET A 1 -24.70 5.45 10.11
CA MET A 1 -23.60 5.57 11.09
C MET A 1 -22.34 5.12 10.37
N THR A 2 -21.31 5.96 10.30
CA THR A 2 -20.01 5.55 9.73
C THR A 2 -19.29 4.62 10.71
N SER A 3 -18.61 3.59 10.20
CA SER A 3 -17.85 2.68 11.06
C SER A 3 -16.51 3.27 11.44
N TRP A 4 -16.21 3.24 12.73
CA TRP A 4 -14.90 3.56 13.29
C TRP A 4 -14.52 2.42 14.23
N SER A 5 -13.59 1.57 13.80
CA SER A 5 -13.11 0.44 14.59
C SER A 5 -11.59 0.39 14.49
N ASN A 6 -10.90 0.86 15.53
CA ASN A 6 -9.44 0.88 15.55
C ASN A 6 -8.83 -0.49 15.26
N PRO A 7 -9.32 -1.62 15.83
CA PRO A 7 -8.77 -2.93 15.47
C PRO A 7 -8.87 -3.24 13.97
N LEU A 8 -10.04 -3.04 13.37
CA LEU A 8 -10.26 -3.36 11.96
C LEU A 8 -9.44 -2.42 11.05
N LEU A 9 -9.29 -1.15 11.40
CA LEU A 9 -8.42 -0.20 10.68
C LEU A 9 -6.94 -0.62 10.68
N LEU A 10 -6.53 -1.45 11.64
CA LEU A 10 -5.20 -2.06 11.77
C LEU A 10 -5.16 -3.50 11.22
N ASN A 11 -6.19 -3.96 10.49
CA ASN A 11 -6.35 -5.35 10.06
C ASN A 11 -6.37 -6.40 11.19
N LEU A 12 -6.79 -6.01 12.39
CA LEU A 12 -6.94 -6.92 13.52
C LEU A 12 -8.37 -7.45 13.58
N ASP A 13 -8.51 -8.77 13.66
CA ASP A 13 -9.79 -9.41 13.96
C ASP A 13 -10.30 -8.96 15.32
N ALA A 14 -11.56 -8.54 15.34
CA ALA A 14 -12.22 -8.06 16.54
C ALA A 14 -13.65 -8.55 16.63
N SER A 15 -14.07 -8.84 17.86
CA SER A 15 -15.45 -9.15 18.21
C SER A 15 -16.03 -8.03 19.05
N PHE A 16 -17.31 -7.72 18.87
CA PHE A 16 -18.04 -6.82 19.76
C PHE A 16 -18.88 -7.63 20.74
N SER A 17 -19.00 -7.14 21.97
CA SER A 17 -19.90 -7.68 22.98
C SER A 17 -20.59 -6.54 23.72
N GLY A 18 -21.89 -6.68 23.95
CA GLY A 18 -22.64 -5.79 24.85
C GLY A 18 -22.47 -6.16 26.33
N ALA A 19 -21.81 -7.28 26.62
CA ALA A 19 -21.52 -7.69 27.99
C ALA A 19 -20.38 -6.84 28.57
N GLN A 20 -20.47 -6.51 29.85
CA GLN A 20 -19.34 -5.98 30.59
C GLN A 20 -18.34 -7.12 30.83
N LEU A 21 -17.14 -6.99 30.25
CA LEU A 21 -16.06 -7.95 30.39
C LEU A 21 -15.11 -7.51 31.51
N ASP A 22 -14.69 -8.45 32.36
CA ASP A 22 -13.60 -8.27 33.35
C ASP A 22 -12.50 -9.31 33.09
N PRO A 23 -11.78 -9.22 31.95
CA PRO A 23 -10.73 -10.17 31.63
C PRO A 23 -9.52 -9.95 32.55
N ALA A 24 -8.77 -11.03 32.80
CA ALA A 24 -7.42 -10.90 33.37
C ALA A 24 -6.52 -10.14 32.38
N ALA A 25 -6.48 -8.82 32.52
CA ALA A 25 -5.78 -7.92 31.61
C ALA A 25 -4.67 -7.17 32.34
N LYS A 26 -3.52 -7.02 31.67
CA LYS A 26 -2.44 -6.14 32.12
C LYS A 26 -2.59 -4.80 31.43
N ARG A 27 -2.72 -3.72 32.20
CA ARG A 27 -2.74 -2.36 31.64
C ARG A 27 -1.38 -2.04 31.03
N VAL A 28 -1.36 -1.78 29.73
CA VAL A 28 -0.19 -1.25 29.01
C VAL A 28 -0.20 0.27 29.16
N LEU A 29 0.83 0.83 29.81
CA LEU A 29 0.92 2.26 30.13
C LEU A 29 1.80 3.05 29.16
N LYS A 30 2.61 2.36 28.37
CA LYS A 30 3.47 2.94 27.33
C LYS A 30 3.28 2.13 26.05
N PRO A 31 3.25 2.77 24.87
CA PRO A 31 3.29 2.03 23.62
C PRO A 31 4.54 1.14 23.57
N PRO A 32 4.48 -0.03 22.91
CA PRO A 32 5.68 -0.81 22.65
C PRO A 32 6.68 0.01 21.84
N GLU A 33 7.96 -0.17 22.14
CA GLU A 33 9.07 0.41 21.38
C GLU A 33 9.56 -0.62 20.37
N GLY A 34 10.03 -0.15 19.21
CA GLY A 34 10.75 -1.05 18.30
C GLY A 34 12.09 -1.47 18.90
N THR A 35 12.53 -2.67 18.54
CA THR A 35 13.69 -3.32 19.18
C THR A 35 14.47 -4.16 18.18
N VAL A 36 15.76 -4.33 18.45
CA VAL A 36 16.57 -5.40 17.88
C VAL A 36 16.71 -6.48 18.96
N ALA A 37 16.09 -7.63 18.74
CA ALA A 37 16.10 -8.78 19.64
C ALA A 37 17.16 -9.80 19.23
N GLY A 38 17.62 -10.63 20.17
CA GLY A 38 18.67 -11.62 19.94
C GLY A 38 20.05 -11.12 20.39
N ASP A 39 21.12 -11.70 19.83
CA ASP A 39 22.50 -11.28 20.05
C ASP A 39 23.09 -10.70 18.75
N PRO A 40 23.08 -9.37 18.56
CA PRO A 40 23.62 -8.74 17.36
C PRO A 40 25.12 -8.99 17.14
N GLY A 41 25.88 -9.37 18.18
CA GLY A 41 27.33 -9.59 18.08
C GLY A 41 27.71 -10.91 17.41
N SER A 42 26.80 -11.88 17.39
CA SER A 42 26.98 -13.21 16.79
C SER A 42 26.15 -13.42 15.53
N ALA A 43 25.12 -12.59 15.33
CA ALA A 43 24.20 -12.69 14.20
C ALA A 43 24.91 -12.58 12.84
N THR A 44 24.49 -13.42 11.91
CA THR A 44 24.89 -13.40 10.49
C THR A 44 23.95 -12.57 9.63
N TYR A 45 22.69 -12.40 10.08
CA TYR A 45 21.71 -11.54 9.45
C TYR A 45 20.67 -11.08 10.48
N PHE A 46 19.90 -10.08 10.08
CA PHE A 46 18.75 -9.56 10.78
C PHE A 46 17.53 -9.68 9.89
N TRP A 47 16.35 -9.77 10.48
CA TRP A 47 15.11 -9.74 9.72
C TRP A 47 13.97 -9.08 10.47
N PHE A 48 12.98 -8.60 9.72
CA PHE A 48 11.70 -8.13 10.25
C PHE A 48 10.58 -8.39 9.24
N PRO A 49 9.34 -8.60 9.68
CA PRO A 49 8.22 -8.85 8.76
C PRO A 49 7.94 -7.60 7.92
N GLY A 50 7.66 -7.79 6.63
CA GLY A 50 7.21 -6.72 5.72
C GLY A 50 5.70 -6.57 5.71
N ASP A 51 5.08 -6.62 6.89
CA ASP A 51 3.64 -6.76 7.13
C ASP A 51 2.91 -5.43 7.41
N SER A 52 3.61 -4.31 7.28
CA SER A 52 3.05 -2.97 7.49
C SER A 52 3.76 -1.94 6.62
N GLY A 53 3.07 -0.84 6.32
CA GLY A 53 3.69 0.28 5.61
C GLY A 53 4.91 0.86 6.35
N ARG A 54 4.93 0.75 7.69
CA ARG A 54 6.09 1.15 8.51
C ARG A 54 7.30 0.24 8.32
N ALA A 55 7.09 -1.07 8.18
CA ALA A 55 8.17 -2.00 7.86
C ALA A 55 8.76 -1.69 6.48
N VAL A 56 7.92 -1.43 5.47
CA VAL A 56 8.40 -1.01 4.14
C VAL A 56 9.18 0.31 4.23
N ALA A 57 8.68 1.30 4.99
CA ALA A 57 9.39 2.57 5.22
C ALA A 57 10.74 2.38 5.93
N ALA A 58 10.81 1.47 6.92
CA ALA A 58 12.05 1.11 7.60
C ALA A 58 13.07 0.51 6.62
N ALA A 59 12.65 -0.43 5.77
CA ALA A 59 13.48 -1.02 4.74
C ALA A 59 14.00 0.03 3.74
N LEU A 60 13.15 0.98 3.32
CA LEU A 60 13.56 2.07 2.43
C LEU A 60 14.57 3.01 3.10
N LEU A 61 14.42 3.30 4.40
CA LEU A 61 15.40 4.13 5.13
C LEU A 61 16.74 3.42 5.32
N LEU A 62 16.74 2.10 5.53
CA LEU A 62 17.96 1.30 5.56
C LEU A 62 18.71 1.38 4.22
N GLU A 63 18.00 1.17 3.11
CA GLU A 63 18.59 1.22 1.76
C GLU A 63 19.19 2.60 1.45
N ARG A 64 18.47 3.69 1.74
CA ARG A 64 19.01 5.06 1.61
C ARG A 64 20.24 5.33 2.47
N SER A 65 20.37 4.62 3.59
CA SER A 65 21.52 4.71 4.49
C SER A 65 22.68 3.82 4.05
N GLY A 66 22.58 3.17 2.89
CA GLY A 66 23.63 2.30 2.33
C GLY A 66 23.67 0.89 2.94
N VAL A 67 22.63 0.51 3.69
CA VAL A 67 22.49 -0.86 4.21
C VAL A 67 21.86 -1.74 3.15
N GLU A 68 22.45 -2.90 2.90
CA GLU A 68 21.88 -3.91 2.01
C GLU A 68 20.62 -4.51 2.63
N VAL A 69 19.54 -4.53 1.86
CA VAL A 69 18.25 -5.09 2.25
C VAL A 69 17.77 -5.98 1.12
N GLU A 70 17.35 -7.20 1.45
CA GLU A 70 16.63 -8.08 0.54
C GLU A 70 15.19 -8.24 1.03
N ARG A 71 14.25 -8.43 0.10
CA ARG A 71 12.86 -8.76 0.40
C ARG A 71 12.54 -10.15 -0.14
N LEU A 72 11.96 -10.99 0.70
CA LEU A 72 11.55 -12.33 0.31
C LEU A 72 10.25 -12.27 -0.51
N SER A 73 10.27 -12.78 -1.74
CA SER A 73 9.08 -12.95 -2.58
C SER A 73 8.29 -14.22 -2.26
N ASP A 74 8.93 -15.17 -1.58
CA ASP A 74 8.35 -16.43 -1.10
C ASP A 74 8.86 -16.71 0.33
N PRO A 75 8.14 -17.48 1.16
CA PRO A 75 8.65 -17.89 2.48
C PRO A 75 9.97 -18.68 2.36
N ALA A 76 10.99 -18.28 3.13
CA ALA A 76 12.30 -18.93 3.11
C ALA A 76 12.91 -19.00 4.52
N ALA A 77 13.58 -20.11 4.83
CA ALA A 77 14.26 -20.33 6.12
C ALA A 77 13.39 -20.09 7.39
N GLY A 78 12.07 -20.34 7.29
CA GLY A 78 11.13 -20.10 8.38
C GLY A 78 10.66 -18.64 8.51
N LEU A 79 11.12 -17.76 7.63
CA LEU A 79 10.65 -16.38 7.50
C LEU A 79 9.44 -16.31 6.57
N PRO A 80 8.45 -15.44 6.84
CA PRO A 80 7.27 -15.31 6.01
C PRO A 80 7.59 -14.62 4.67
N GLU A 81 6.68 -14.77 3.71
CA GLU A 81 6.65 -13.96 2.49
C GLU A 81 6.67 -12.46 2.84
N GLY A 82 7.37 -11.67 2.04
CA GLY A 82 7.49 -10.23 2.21
C GLY A 82 8.45 -9.79 3.31
N ALA A 83 9.02 -10.71 4.10
CA ALA A 83 10.01 -10.38 5.12
C ALA A 83 11.24 -9.68 4.52
N PHE A 84 11.77 -8.72 5.26
CA PHE A 84 13.01 -8.05 4.94
C PHE A 84 14.18 -8.74 5.65
N VAL A 85 15.25 -8.99 4.92
CA VAL A 85 16.48 -9.62 5.38
C VAL A 85 17.63 -8.63 5.20
N VAL A 86 18.46 -8.49 6.23
CA VAL A 86 19.58 -7.55 6.26
C VAL A 86 20.82 -8.34 6.68
N PRO A 87 21.78 -8.60 5.78
CA PRO A 87 23.04 -9.24 6.15
C PRO A 87 23.79 -8.43 7.22
N SER A 88 24.49 -9.13 8.11
CA SER A 88 25.36 -8.46 9.09
C SER A 88 26.51 -7.74 8.39
N GLY A 89 26.88 -6.56 8.92
CA GLY A 89 27.94 -5.73 8.35
C GLY A 89 28.30 -4.56 9.26
N GLU A 90 29.30 -3.78 8.84
CA GLU A 90 29.70 -2.56 9.55
C GLU A 90 28.52 -1.55 9.57
N GLY A 91 28.24 -0.96 10.73
CA GLY A 91 27.16 0.03 10.89
C GLY A 91 25.72 -0.51 10.86
N VAL A 92 25.51 -1.78 10.48
CA VAL A 92 24.16 -2.38 10.32
C VAL A 92 23.35 -2.34 11.62
N VAL A 93 23.94 -2.72 12.76
CA VAL A 93 23.21 -2.75 14.05
C VAL A 93 22.76 -1.35 14.49
N GLU A 94 23.58 -0.33 14.23
CA GLU A 94 23.25 1.06 14.53
C GLU A 94 22.06 1.54 13.68
N ALA A 95 22.13 1.31 12.36
CA ALA A 95 21.05 1.64 11.43
C ALA A 95 19.75 0.89 11.77
N LEU A 96 19.83 -0.41 12.08
CA LEU A 96 18.68 -1.22 12.50
C LEU A 96 18.06 -0.69 13.81
N SER A 97 18.89 -0.26 14.76
CA SER A 97 18.41 0.32 16.01
C SER A 97 17.67 1.64 15.78
N GLU A 98 18.16 2.50 14.88
CA GLU A 98 17.49 3.73 14.49
C GLU A 98 16.12 3.44 13.88
N VAL A 99 16.06 2.59 12.84
CA VAL A 99 14.79 2.33 12.13
C VAL A 99 13.80 1.56 13.00
N ALA A 100 14.27 0.67 13.88
CA ALA A 100 13.41 -0.03 14.83
C ALA A 100 12.66 0.97 15.71
N VAL A 101 13.35 1.91 16.34
CA VAL A 101 12.72 2.93 17.20
C VAL A 101 11.83 3.86 16.38
N ARG A 102 12.32 4.34 15.24
CA ARG A 102 11.65 5.33 14.40
C ARG A 102 10.32 4.86 13.84
N TYR A 103 10.28 3.61 13.38
CA TYR A 103 9.09 3.02 12.74
C TYR A 103 8.34 2.04 13.64
N VAL A 104 8.83 1.81 14.87
CA VAL A 104 8.26 0.86 15.84
C VAL A 104 8.24 -0.56 15.27
N VAL A 105 9.37 -0.99 14.69
CA VAL A 105 9.55 -2.31 14.09
C VAL A 105 10.33 -3.21 15.04
N ARG A 106 9.94 -4.48 15.12
CA ARG A 106 10.69 -5.52 15.86
C ARG A 106 11.56 -6.28 14.87
N ILE A 107 12.87 -6.21 15.12
CA ILE A 107 13.90 -6.82 14.31
C ILE A 107 14.49 -7.98 15.10
N SER A 108 14.73 -9.11 14.45
CA SER A 108 15.35 -10.30 15.06
C SER A 108 16.74 -10.51 14.48
N ALA A 109 17.72 -10.73 15.35
CA ALA A 109 19.09 -11.09 15.00
C ALA A 109 19.22 -12.61 14.99
N GLU A 110 19.75 -13.18 13.90
CA GLU A 110 19.77 -14.62 13.66
C GLU A 110 21.15 -15.09 13.16
N GLU A 111 21.51 -16.32 13.53
CA GLU A 111 22.71 -17.01 13.07
C GLU A 111 22.38 -18.04 11.97
N GLY A 112 23.30 -18.24 11.04
CA GLY A 112 23.23 -19.29 10.03
C GLY A 112 23.39 -18.80 8.59
N GLY A 113 22.79 -19.53 7.66
CA GLY A 113 22.76 -19.14 6.25
C GLY A 113 21.79 -17.98 6.06
N VAL A 114 22.26 -16.88 5.46
CA VAL A 114 21.43 -15.71 5.13
C VAL A 114 20.40 -16.12 4.09
N PRO A 115 19.09 -15.99 4.36
CA PRO A 115 18.05 -16.26 3.36
C PRO A 115 18.19 -15.28 2.20
N SER A 116 18.10 -15.78 0.97
CA SER A 116 18.21 -14.96 -0.23
C SER A 116 16.81 -14.57 -0.72
N GLY A 117 16.63 -13.29 -1.02
CA GLY A 117 15.47 -12.69 -1.65
C GLY A 117 15.86 -11.78 -2.81
N THR A 118 14.95 -10.87 -3.17
CA THR A 118 15.20 -9.86 -4.19
C THR A 118 15.83 -8.63 -3.54
N PRO A 119 16.91 -8.05 -4.11
CA PRO A 119 17.46 -6.79 -3.64
C PRO A 119 16.37 -5.71 -3.55
N PHE A 120 16.18 -5.15 -2.36
CA PHE A 120 15.21 -4.10 -2.13
C PHE A 120 15.87 -2.76 -2.41
N ARG A 121 15.27 -1.98 -3.31
CA ARG A 121 15.79 -0.69 -3.76
C ARG A 121 14.75 0.38 -3.57
N GLN A 122 15.18 1.59 -3.23
CA GLN A 122 14.26 2.70 -3.21
C GLN A 122 13.91 3.18 -4.63
N PRO A 123 12.61 3.19 -5.00
CA PRO A 123 12.19 3.78 -6.26
C PRO A 123 12.20 5.31 -6.21
N LYS A 124 12.42 5.93 -7.37
CA LYS A 124 12.24 7.36 -7.58
C LYS A 124 10.77 7.65 -7.86
N ILE A 125 10.09 8.24 -6.88
CA ILE A 125 8.64 8.44 -6.89
C ILE A 125 8.28 9.85 -7.37
N ALA A 126 7.41 9.93 -8.38
CA ALA A 126 6.67 11.13 -8.74
C ALA A 126 5.24 11.07 -8.19
N VAL A 127 4.72 12.21 -7.73
CA VAL A 127 3.31 12.35 -7.34
C VAL A 127 2.70 13.47 -8.16
N TYR A 128 1.52 13.23 -8.74
CA TYR A 128 0.77 14.29 -9.40
C TYR A 128 0.39 15.37 -8.38
N ASP A 129 0.95 16.56 -8.56
CA ASP A 129 0.79 17.70 -7.69
C ASP A 129 0.45 18.95 -8.51
N ARG A 130 -0.27 19.89 -7.88
CA ARG A 130 -0.51 21.23 -8.42
C ARG A 130 -0.34 22.25 -7.31
N PRO A 131 0.20 23.44 -7.63
CA PRO A 131 0.20 24.54 -6.68
C PRO A 131 -1.20 24.76 -6.07
N ASN A 132 -1.27 24.70 -4.74
CA ASN A 132 -2.50 24.86 -3.94
C ASN A 132 -3.51 23.69 -3.97
N PHE A 133 -3.09 22.45 -4.23
CA PHE A 133 -3.98 21.32 -3.94
C PHE A 133 -4.44 21.36 -2.48
N SER A 134 -5.77 21.46 -2.31
CA SER A 134 -6.42 21.59 -1.01
C SER A 134 -7.31 20.39 -0.70
N GLU A 135 -7.47 19.51 -1.68
CA GLU A 135 -8.16 18.25 -1.60
C GLU A 135 -7.56 17.40 -0.48
N GLU A 136 -8.44 16.98 0.42
CA GLU A 136 -8.11 16.22 1.61
C GLU A 136 -7.30 14.95 1.28
N SER A 137 -7.59 14.30 0.15
CA SER A 137 -6.87 13.11 -0.35
C SER A 137 -5.36 13.35 -0.49
N PHE A 138 -4.98 14.45 -1.16
CA PHE A 138 -3.57 14.80 -1.36
C PHE A 138 -2.89 15.12 -0.03
N ARG A 139 -3.59 15.80 0.88
CA ARG A 139 -3.04 16.17 2.18
C ARG A 139 -2.74 14.94 3.06
N HIS A 140 -3.58 13.92 2.99
CA HIS A 140 -3.34 12.66 3.69
C HIS A 140 -2.20 11.87 3.07
N LEU A 141 -2.14 11.78 1.73
CA LEU A 141 -1.01 11.16 1.05
C LEU A 141 0.29 11.86 1.43
N ARG A 142 0.31 13.20 1.36
CA ARG A 142 1.45 14.01 1.72
C ARG A 142 1.90 13.77 3.16
N TRP A 143 0.97 13.83 4.12
CA TRP A 143 1.30 13.53 5.51
C TRP A 143 1.86 12.11 5.68
N THR A 144 1.27 11.13 4.99
CA THR A 144 1.71 9.73 5.03
C THR A 144 3.14 9.61 4.50
N LEU A 145 3.44 10.18 3.34
CA LEU A 145 4.78 10.15 2.74
C LEU A 145 5.81 10.95 3.54
N GLU A 146 5.48 12.17 3.98
CA GLU A 146 6.46 13.09 4.56
C GLU A 146 6.68 12.89 6.06
N GLN A 147 5.64 12.51 6.81
CA GLN A 147 5.68 12.49 8.27
C GLN A 147 5.59 11.08 8.84
N PHE A 148 4.89 10.18 8.15
CA PHE A 148 4.63 8.84 8.66
C PHE A 148 5.64 7.81 8.14
N TRP A 149 5.99 7.88 6.86
CA TRP A 149 6.92 6.96 6.21
C TRP A 149 8.24 7.60 5.81
N GLU A 150 8.30 8.92 5.73
CA GLU A 150 9.48 9.68 5.33
C GLU A 150 10.07 9.16 4.01
N ILE A 151 9.17 8.88 3.06
CA ILE A 151 9.48 8.47 1.70
C ILE A 151 9.56 9.73 0.84
N PRO A 152 10.74 10.07 0.29
CA PRO A 152 10.88 11.22 -0.58
C PRO A 152 10.14 10.99 -1.91
N TYR A 153 9.58 12.07 -2.43
CA TYR A 153 8.90 12.10 -3.73
C TYR A 153 9.08 13.47 -4.37
N THR A 154 8.88 13.55 -5.68
CA THR A 154 8.79 14.83 -6.40
C THR A 154 7.36 15.09 -6.85
N GLY A 155 6.82 16.27 -6.54
CA GLY A 155 5.55 16.72 -7.10
C GLY A 155 5.70 17.14 -8.56
N LEU A 156 4.91 16.58 -9.46
CA LEU A 156 4.88 16.94 -10.88
C LEU A 156 3.52 17.52 -11.28
N THR A 157 3.55 18.66 -11.95
CA THR A 157 2.37 19.25 -12.59
C THR A 157 2.00 18.52 -13.87
N GLY A 158 0.76 18.67 -14.32
CA GLY A 158 0.31 18.01 -15.55
C GLY A 158 1.03 18.50 -16.80
N GLU A 159 1.49 19.76 -16.81
CA GLU A 159 2.33 20.33 -17.88
C GLU A 159 3.71 19.65 -17.90
N GLN A 160 4.37 19.50 -16.75
CA GLN A 160 5.64 18.77 -16.68
C GLN A 160 5.50 17.30 -17.12
N VAL A 161 4.40 16.64 -16.74
CA VAL A 161 4.15 15.26 -17.19
C VAL A 161 3.96 15.21 -18.70
N GLN A 162 3.20 16.14 -19.28
CA GLN A 162 3.04 16.28 -20.73
C GLN A 162 4.36 16.58 -21.45
N ASP A 163 5.27 17.33 -20.81
CA ASP A 163 6.58 17.66 -21.39
C ASP A 163 7.60 16.50 -21.26
N GLY A 164 7.16 15.32 -20.79
CA GLY A 164 7.99 14.11 -20.72
C GLY A 164 8.84 13.98 -19.45
N GLU A 165 8.55 14.75 -18.40
CA GLU A 165 9.34 14.76 -17.16
C GLU A 165 9.37 13.41 -16.44
N LEU A 166 8.37 12.54 -16.62
CA LEU A 166 8.38 11.18 -16.07
C LEU A 166 9.59 10.38 -16.57
N VAL A 167 9.87 10.46 -17.88
CA VAL A 167 11.00 9.78 -18.52
C VAL A 167 12.29 10.55 -18.27
N ALA A 168 12.30 11.87 -18.53
CA ALA A 168 13.50 12.70 -18.39
C ALA A 168 14.04 12.71 -16.96
N GLY A 169 13.13 12.68 -15.98
CA GLY A 169 13.46 12.59 -14.56
C GLY A 169 13.81 11.17 -14.10
N GLY A 170 13.65 10.13 -14.92
CA GLY A 170 13.93 8.74 -14.55
C GLY A 170 13.10 8.27 -13.35
N TYR A 171 11.81 8.59 -13.35
CA TYR A 171 10.90 8.16 -12.28
C TYR A 171 10.46 6.71 -12.52
N ASP A 172 10.47 5.91 -11.44
CA ASP A 172 10.05 4.50 -11.45
C ASP A 172 8.56 4.37 -11.16
N VAL A 173 8.03 5.22 -10.28
CA VAL A 173 6.63 5.19 -9.82
C VAL A 173 5.98 6.54 -10.01
N PHE A 174 4.76 6.56 -10.54
CA PHE A 174 3.95 7.77 -10.67
C PHE A 174 2.59 7.59 -9.99
N VAL A 175 2.36 8.38 -8.95
CA VAL A 175 1.14 8.31 -8.13
C VAL A 175 0.18 9.41 -8.54
N ILE A 176 -1.05 9.03 -8.86
CA ILE A 176 -2.16 9.97 -8.99
C ILE A 176 -3.15 9.73 -7.82
N PRO A 177 -3.18 10.61 -6.81
CA PRO A 177 -4.09 10.46 -5.69
C PRO A 177 -5.56 10.65 -6.11
N GLY A 178 -6.48 10.44 -5.16
CA GLY A 178 -7.91 10.78 -5.29
C GLY A 178 -8.18 12.29 -5.38
N VAL A 179 -7.60 12.96 -6.37
CA VAL A 179 -7.74 14.39 -6.70
C VAL A 179 -8.28 14.57 -8.11
N THR A 180 -8.69 15.79 -8.46
CA THR A 180 -9.13 16.07 -9.82
C THR A 180 -7.97 16.03 -10.81
N THR A 181 -8.14 15.26 -11.89
CA THR A 181 -7.14 15.02 -12.95
C THR A 181 -7.33 15.91 -14.18
N ARG A 182 -8.07 17.03 -14.05
CA ARG A 182 -8.34 17.96 -15.17
C ARG A 182 -7.08 18.50 -15.84
N GLY A 183 -5.96 18.62 -15.11
CA GLY A 183 -4.69 19.10 -15.64
C GLY A 183 -3.87 18.06 -16.41
N LEU A 184 -4.33 16.81 -16.53
CA LEU A 184 -3.60 15.71 -17.16
C LEU A 184 -4.21 15.26 -18.50
N GLY A 185 -5.18 16.01 -19.02
CA GLY A 185 -5.92 15.60 -20.22
C GLY A 185 -5.04 15.40 -21.45
N SER A 186 -3.97 16.20 -21.57
CA SER A 186 -3.00 16.15 -22.67
C SER A 186 -1.82 15.21 -22.41
N ALA A 187 -1.65 14.70 -21.18
CA ALA A 187 -0.48 13.91 -20.76
C ALA A 187 -0.67 12.38 -20.91
N VAL A 188 -1.77 11.95 -21.54
CA VAL A 188 -2.20 10.54 -21.53
C VAL A 188 -1.26 9.65 -22.32
N ASP A 189 -0.75 10.15 -23.44
CA ASP A 189 0.13 9.37 -24.32
C ASP A 189 1.52 9.27 -23.69
N GLU A 190 2.02 10.34 -23.07
CA GLU A 190 3.28 10.35 -22.31
C GLU A 190 3.23 9.40 -21.11
N ILE A 191 2.12 9.40 -20.37
CA ILE A 191 1.92 8.44 -19.26
C ILE A 191 1.89 7.01 -19.81
N ARG A 192 1.19 6.76 -20.93
CA ARG A 192 1.11 5.41 -21.52
C ARG A 192 2.47 4.92 -21.97
N GLU A 193 3.22 5.72 -22.70
CA GLU A 193 4.56 5.38 -23.19
C GLU A 193 5.53 5.13 -22.03
N TRP A 194 5.47 5.95 -20.96
CA TRP A 194 6.27 5.74 -19.76
C TRP A 194 5.93 4.43 -19.05
N ILE A 195 4.65 4.07 -18.92
CA ILE A 195 4.25 2.77 -18.37
C ILE A 195 4.76 1.64 -19.27
N GLU A 196 4.55 1.72 -20.59
CA GLU A 196 4.99 0.68 -21.53
C GLU A 196 6.51 0.44 -21.47
N ALA A 197 7.28 1.47 -21.12
CA ALA A 197 8.72 1.42 -20.95
C ALA A 197 9.21 0.92 -19.56
N GLY A 198 8.32 0.52 -18.66
CA GLY A 198 8.68 -0.03 -17.33
C GLY A 198 8.15 0.77 -16.13
N GLY A 199 7.49 1.91 -16.35
CA GLY A 199 6.93 2.73 -15.28
C GLY A 199 5.80 2.05 -14.52
N VAL A 200 5.71 2.31 -13.21
CA VAL A 200 4.63 1.81 -12.33
C VAL A 200 3.64 2.93 -12.01
N TYR A 201 2.49 2.90 -12.67
CA TYR A 201 1.40 3.81 -12.39
C TYR A 201 0.62 3.36 -11.15
N VAL A 202 0.40 4.28 -10.21
CA VAL A 202 -0.40 4.03 -9.00
C VAL A 202 -1.58 5.00 -8.95
N GLY A 203 -2.78 4.49 -9.17
CA GLY A 203 -4.02 5.24 -9.11
C GLY A 203 -4.79 4.98 -7.81
N THR A 204 -5.16 6.04 -7.10
CA THR A 204 -6.19 5.95 -6.05
C THR A 204 -7.38 6.84 -6.43
N GLU A 205 -8.53 6.64 -5.80
CA GLU A 205 -9.69 7.48 -6.06
C GLU A 205 -10.40 7.97 -4.82
N ARG A 206 -11.20 9.00 -5.05
CA ARG A 206 -12.16 9.54 -4.12
C ARG A 206 -13.47 9.74 -4.86
N ALA A 207 -14.43 8.86 -4.57
CA ALA A 207 -15.84 8.93 -4.94
C ALA A 207 -16.13 9.83 -6.16
N SER A 208 -15.77 9.36 -7.36
CA SER A 208 -16.00 9.98 -8.70
C SER A 208 -14.80 10.68 -9.38
N PHE A 209 -13.61 10.70 -8.78
CA PHE A 209 -12.39 11.22 -9.42
C PHE A 209 -11.12 10.63 -8.81
N GLY A 210 -9.98 10.77 -9.49
CA GLY A 210 -8.67 10.32 -9.02
C GLY A 210 -7.86 9.65 -10.13
N GLY A 211 -6.76 9.03 -9.73
CA GLY A 211 -5.91 8.23 -10.60
C GLY A 211 -6.65 7.03 -11.18
N THR A 212 -7.39 6.28 -10.36
CA THR A 212 -8.17 5.11 -10.83
C THR A 212 -9.17 5.50 -11.93
N HIS A 213 -9.94 6.57 -11.70
CA HIS A 213 -10.80 7.14 -12.73
C HIS A 213 -10.05 7.59 -13.99
N TYR A 214 -8.88 8.21 -13.84
CA TYR A 214 -8.07 8.65 -14.97
C TYR A 214 -7.60 7.47 -15.80
N ALA A 215 -7.06 6.43 -15.16
CA ALA A 215 -6.59 5.23 -15.83
C ALA A 215 -7.71 4.51 -16.60
N VAL A 216 -8.87 4.31 -15.95
CA VAL A 216 -10.04 3.65 -16.56
C VAL A 216 -10.59 4.47 -17.73
N ARG A 217 -10.78 5.78 -17.56
CA ARG A 217 -11.29 6.66 -18.63
C ARG A 217 -10.38 6.68 -19.86
N ASN A 218 -9.07 6.61 -19.65
CA ASN A 218 -8.06 6.68 -20.69
C ASN A 218 -7.60 5.30 -21.20
N ARG A 219 -8.26 4.22 -20.77
CA ARG A 219 -7.98 2.83 -21.18
C ARG A 219 -6.55 2.39 -20.85
N LEU A 220 -6.00 2.88 -19.75
CA LEU A 220 -4.74 2.37 -19.19
C LEU A 220 -4.96 1.08 -18.39
N SER A 221 -6.21 0.79 -18.02
CA SER A 221 -6.65 -0.46 -17.39
C SER A 221 -7.82 -1.10 -18.14
N SER A 222 -7.94 -2.42 -18.02
CA SER A 222 -9.08 -3.21 -18.50
C SER A 222 -10.29 -3.15 -17.58
N SER A 223 -10.08 -2.79 -16.31
CA SER A 223 -11.12 -2.63 -15.29
C SER A 223 -12.04 -1.46 -15.63
N LYS A 224 -13.28 -1.52 -15.17
CA LYS A 224 -14.31 -0.49 -15.34
C LYS A 224 -14.79 0.00 -14.00
N LEU A 225 -15.32 1.23 -13.99
CA LEU A 225 -15.95 1.84 -12.83
C LEU A 225 -17.44 2.01 -13.10
N ASP A 226 -18.24 1.18 -12.44
CA ASP A 226 -19.68 1.17 -12.61
C ASP A 226 -20.35 1.98 -11.50
N TYR A 227 -21.23 2.91 -11.90
CA TYR A 227 -22.13 3.57 -10.98
C TYR A 227 -23.34 2.67 -10.77
N VAL A 228 -23.56 2.23 -9.53
CA VAL A 228 -24.71 1.39 -9.17
C VAL A 228 -25.69 2.21 -8.34
N ASP A 229 -26.90 2.41 -8.87
CA ASP A 229 -27.95 3.17 -8.20
C ASP A 229 -28.35 2.52 -6.86
N GLY A 230 -28.68 3.36 -5.88
CA GLY A 230 -29.10 2.92 -4.54
C GLY A 230 -27.96 2.47 -3.60
N VAL A 231 -26.70 2.47 -4.05
CA VAL A 231 -25.53 2.28 -3.17
C VAL A 231 -25.36 3.53 -2.30
N ASP A 232 -25.39 3.33 -0.99
CA ASP A 232 -25.19 4.38 0.02
C ASP A 232 -24.33 3.81 1.15
N VAL A 233 -23.04 4.17 1.07
CA VAL A 233 -21.98 3.72 1.95
C VAL A 233 -21.16 4.97 2.35
N PRO A 234 -21.46 5.67 3.44
CA PRO A 234 -20.78 6.93 3.78
C PRO A 234 -19.41 6.73 4.47
N GLY A 235 -18.95 5.49 4.63
CA GLY A 235 -17.78 5.12 5.43
C GLY A 235 -18.03 3.82 6.20
N THR A 236 -17.69 2.69 5.58
CA THR A 236 -17.91 1.33 6.08
C THR A 236 -16.67 0.48 5.83
N LEU A 237 -16.30 -0.33 6.81
CA LEU A 237 -15.20 -1.28 6.72
C LEU A 237 -15.72 -2.60 6.16
N PHE A 238 -15.39 -2.90 4.91
CA PHE A 238 -15.67 -4.18 4.29
C PHE A 238 -14.48 -5.12 4.47
N ARG A 239 -14.76 -6.38 4.82
CA ARG A 239 -13.76 -7.42 4.72
C ARG A 239 -13.49 -7.69 3.24
N VAL A 240 -12.23 -7.70 2.87
CA VAL A 240 -11.74 -8.06 1.55
C VAL A 240 -10.72 -9.18 1.65
N GLU A 241 -10.65 -10.01 0.64
CA GLU A 241 -9.67 -11.09 0.48
C GLU A 241 -8.45 -10.54 -0.24
N VAL A 242 -7.28 -10.77 0.34
CA VAL A 242 -6.00 -10.49 -0.30
C VAL A 242 -5.56 -11.76 -1.00
N ARG A 243 -5.15 -11.64 -2.26
CA ARG A 243 -4.71 -12.78 -3.08
C ARG A 243 -3.23 -12.66 -3.37
N GLU A 244 -2.56 -13.81 -3.40
CA GLU A 244 -1.17 -13.94 -3.84
C GLU A 244 -1.04 -13.59 -5.34
N GLY A 245 0.19 -13.33 -5.79
CA GLY A 245 0.51 -13.13 -7.22
C GLY A 245 0.86 -11.70 -7.63
N SER A 246 0.71 -10.71 -6.74
CA SER A 246 1.15 -9.32 -6.98
C SER A 246 2.14 -8.86 -5.91
N PRO A 247 3.22 -8.14 -6.27
CA PRO A 247 4.09 -7.48 -5.30
C PRO A 247 3.35 -6.54 -4.34
N VAL A 248 2.17 -6.05 -4.74
CA VAL A 248 1.31 -5.17 -3.92
C VAL A 248 0.82 -5.88 -2.65
N THR A 249 0.76 -7.20 -2.62
CA THR A 249 0.25 -7.99 -1.48
C THR A 249 1.33 -8.66 -0.64
N LEU A 250 2.62 -8.47 -0.97
CA LEU A 250 3.72 -9.07 -0.20
C LEU A 250 3.65 -8.70 1.28
N GLY A 251 3.66 -9.73 2.15
CA GLY A 251 3.58 -9.60 3.60
C GLY A 251 2.20 -9.23 4.14
N ALA A 252 1.19 -9.04 3.28
CA ALA A 252 -0.16 -8.77 3.73
C ALA A 252 -0.83 -10.05 4.27
N PRO A 253 -1.71 -9.93 5.28
CA PRO A 253 -2.57 -11.05 5.69
C PRO A 253 -3.52 -11.46 4.55
N ASP A 254 -4.10 -12.66 4.64
CA ASP A 254 -5.09 -13.19 3.69
C ASP A 254 -6.37 -12.34 3.57
N ARG A 255 -6.60 -11.44 4.54
CA ARG A 255 -7.76 -10.56 4.62
C ARG A 255 -7.37 -9.17 5.13
N ALA A 256 -8.06 -8.17 4.59
CA ALA A 256 -7.97 -6.79 5.07
C ALA A 256 -9.36 -6.19 5.29
N TYR A 257 -9.42 -5.04 5.96
CA TYR A 257 -10.66 -4.26 6.12
C TYR A 257 -10.58 -2.96 5.31
N TRP A 258 -11.19 -2.99 4.13
CA TRP A 258 -11.24 -1.88 3.20
C TRP A 258 -12.24 -0.81 3.64
N PHE A 259 -11.77 0.43 3.80
CA PHE A 259 -12.63 1.56 4.14
C PHE A 259 -13.29 2.13 2.88
N ASN A 260 -14.55 1.82 2.67
CA ASN A 260 -15.34 2.24 1.53
C ASN A 260 -16.26 3.42 1.89
N ARG A 261 -16.33 4.44 1.03
CA ARG A 261 -17.18 5.64 1.14
C ARG A 261 -18.12 5.81 -0.06
N GLY A 262 -18.57 4.71 -0.65
CA GLY A 262 -19.49 4.73 -1.78
C GLY A 262 -18.77 5.03 -3.09
N GLU A 263 -17.50 4.65 -3.19
CA GLU A 263 -16.77 4.65 -4.44
C GLU A 263 -17.48 3.79 -5.51
N GLN A 264 -17.18 4.04 -6.79
CA GLN A 264 -17.77 3.26 -7.88
C GLN A 264 -17.32 1.80 -7.78
N VAL A 265 -18.15 0.89 -8.30
CA VAL A 265 -17.81 -0.54 -8.31
C VAL A 265 -16.72 -0.76 -9.35
N MET A 266 -15.52 -1.17 -8.92
CA MET A 266 -14.43 -1.54 -9.81
C MET A 266 -14.55 -3.00 -10.22
N THR A 267 -14.76 -3.25 -11.52
CA THR A 267 -14.85 -4.61 -12.05
C THR A 267 -13.50 -5.32 -11.97
N LEU A 268 -13.52 -6.65 -11.96
CA LEU A 268 -12.28 -7.42 -12.09
C LEU A 268 -11.49 -7.02 -13.34
N SER A 269 -10.17 -7.00 -13.21
CA SER A 269 -9.25 -6.93 -14.33
C SER A 269 -9.40 -8.17 -15.21
N LEU A 270 -9.31 -7.96 -16.53
CA LEU A 270 -9.34 -9.01 -17.55
C LEU A 270 -7.96 -9.44 -18.03
N ARG A 271 -6.89 -8.78 -17.57
CA ARG A 271 -5.52 -8.96 -18.09
C ARG A 271 -4.41 -8.84 -17.05
N GLY A 272 -4.76 -8.88 -15.77
CA GLY A 272 -3.81 -8.77 -14.67
C GLY A 272 -4.39 -9.33 -13.39
N GLU A 273 -3.66 -9.14 -12.31
CA GLU A 273 -4.02 -9.65 -11.00
C GLU A 273 -5.13 -8.82 -10.36
N ASN A 274 -6.07 -9.53 -9.74
CA ASN A 274 -7.09 -8.93 -8.89
C ASN A 274 -6.64 -9.08 -7.43
N ALA A 275 -5.57 -8.36 -7.09
CA ALA A 275 -4.79 -8.49 -5.87
C ALA A 275 -5.63 -8.46 -4.58
N VAL A 276 -6.71 -7.68 -4.55
CA VAL A 276 -7.59 -7.62 -3.38
C VAL A 276 -9.06 -7.52 -3.82
N GLN A 277 -9.92 -8.41 -3.31
CA GLN A 277 -11.31 -8.55 -3.76
C GLN A 277 -12.33 -8.57 -2.64
N TYR A 278 -13.53 -8.09 -2.93
CA TYR A 278 -14.69 -8.38 -2.10
C TYR A 278 -15.11 -9.84 -2.29
N PRO A 279 -15.37 -10.58 -1.19
CA PRO A 279 -15.91 -11.93 -1.30
C PRO A 279 -17.25 -11.96 -2.03
N GLU A 280 -17.59 -13.11 -2.64
CA GLU A 280 -18.84 -13.26 -3.41
C GLU A 280 -20.10 -13.30 -2.52
N GLY A 281 -19.97 -13.79 -1.29
CA GLY A 281 -21.12 -14.01 -0.42
C GLY A 281 -20.76 -14.22 1.05
N PRO A 282 -21.77 -14.27 1.95
CA PRO A 282 -21.56 -14.51 3.36
C PRO A 282 -21.16 -15.97 3.65
N PRO A 283 -20.46 -16.25 4.76
CA PRO A 283 -20.07 -15.30 5.82
C PRO A 283 -18.82 -14.45 5.53
N GLU A 284 -18.12 -14.69 4.41
CA GLU A 284 -16.89 -14.00 4.03
C GLU A 284 -17.18 -12.53 3.67
N PHE A 285 -18.21 -12.28 2.86
CA PHE A 285 -18.69 -10.94 2.57
C PHE A 285 -19.34 -10.36 3.81
N TRP A 286 -18.59 -9.49 4.46
CA TRP A 286 -18.96 -8.91 5.74
C TRP A 286 -18.51 -7.46 5.80
N TYR A 287 -19.25 -6.66 6.55
CA TYR A 287 -18.86 -5.29 6.82
C TYR A 287 -19.26 -4.86 8.23
N SER A 288 -18.52 -3.90 8.76
CA SER A 288 -18.87 -3.13 9.95
C SER A 288 -19.21 -1.72 9.50
N GLY A 289 -20.42 -1.25 9.83
CA GLY A 289 -20.91 0.07 9.43
C GLY A 289 -22.28 0.04 8.78
N TYR A 290 -22.61 1.12 8.07
CA TYR A 290 -23.86 1.25 7.31
C TYR A 290 -23.58 1.09 5.81
N ALA A 291 -24.23 0.13 5.18
CA ALA A 291 -24.11 -0.09 3.75
C ALA A 291 -25.46 -0.50 3.14
N ARG A 292 -26.23 0.49 2.69
CA ARG A 292 -27.41 0.21 1.86
C ARG A 292 -26.94 -0.02 0.42
N GLY A 293 -27.44 -1.08 -0.23
CA GLY A 293 -27.00 -1.45 -1.58
C GLY A 293 -25.58 -2.03 -1.66
N GLY A 294 -24.87 -2.19 -0.53
CA GLY A 294 -23.48 -2.64 -0.51
C GLY A 294 -23.24 -4.04 -1.12
N GLY A 295 -24.28 -4.84 -1.33
CA GLY A 295 -24.19 -6.09 -2.10
C GLY A 295 -23.69 -5.91 -3.54
N ALA A 296 -23.74 -4.68 -4.09
CA ALA A 296 -23.18 -4.34 -5.40
C ALA A 296 -21.66 -4.57 -5.50
N TYR A 297 -20.94 -4.59 -4.37
CA TYR A 297 -19.50 -4.83 -4.35
C TYR A 297 -19.11 -6.32 -4.37
N ARG A 298 -20.06 -7.25 -4.21
CA ARG A 298 -19.75 -8.69 -4.10
C ARG A 298 -19.04 -9.22 -5.34
N GLY A 299 -17.95 -9.96 -5.14
CA GLY A 299 -17.15 -10.55 -6.22
C GLY A 299 -16.41 -9.54 -7.09
N THR A 300 -16.34 -8.27 -6.67
CA THR A 300 -15.60 -7.22 -7.40
C THR A 300 -14.26 -6.95 -6.71
N THR A 301 -13.43 -6.09 -7.29
CA THR A 301 -12.07 -5.84 -6.79
C THR A 301 -11.93 -4.47 -6.12
N VAL A 302 -11.00 -4.36 -5.17
CA VAL A 302 -10.53 -3.09 -4.60
C VAL A 302 -9.11 -2.76 -4.99
N VAL A 303 -8.30 -3.76 -5.39
CA VAL A 303 -6.95 -3.55 -5.92
C VAL A 303 -6.72 -4.43 -7.13
N VAL A 304 -6.31 -3.82 -8.23
CA VAL A 304 -5.82 -4.53 -9.43
C VAL A 304 -4.37 -4.15 -9.71
N ASP A 305 -3.64 -5.08 -10.28
CA ASP A 305 -2.27 -4.91 -10.79
C ASP A 305 -2.23 -5.47 -12.22
N GLU A 306 -2.19 -4.59 -13.23
CA GLU A 306 -2.18 -4.97 -14.64
C GLU A 306 -0.84 -4.67 -15.29
N SER A 307 -0.24 -5.67 -15.93
CA SER A 307 0.93 -5.47 -16.79
C SER A 307 0.55 -4.70 -18.07
N VAL A 308 1.35 -3.68 -18.40
CA VAL A 308 1.21 -2.84 -19.60
C VAL A 308 2.60 -2.59 -20.17
N GLY A 309 2.90 -3.22 -21.31
CA GLY A 309 4.29 -3.26 -21.82
C GLY A 309 5.20 -3.93 -20.79
N SER A 310 6.30 -3.27 -20.43
CA SER A 310 7.20 -3.71 -19.36
C SER A 310 6.84 -3.13 -17.98
N GLY A 311 5.84 -2.24 -17.89
CA GLY A 311 5.44 -1.60 -16.64
C GLY A 311 4.09 -2.10 -16.12
N HIS A 312 3.57 -1.40 -15.12
CA HIS A 312 2.41 -1.82 -14.35
C HIS A 312 1.43 -0.68 -14.11
N VAL A 313 0.14 -1.03 -14.07
CA VAL A 313 -0.96 -0.14 -13.68
C VAL A 313 -1.62 -0.75 -12.44
N VAL A 314 -1.30 -0.18 -11.28
CA VAL A 314 -1.87 -0.56 -9.99
C VAL A 314 -3.00 0.41 -9.63
N LEU A 315 -4.23 -0.08 -9.53
CA LEU A 315 -5.39 0.75 -9.21
C LEU A 315 -6.02 0.33 -7.89
N PHE A 316 -6.32 1.31 -7.06
CA PHE A 316 -7.09 1.18 -5.84
C PHE A 316 -8.49 1.76 -6.06
N SER A 317 -9.56 1.04 -5.74
CA SER A 317 -10.95 1.51 -5.88
C SER A 317 -11.37 2.56 -4.84
N GLY A 318 -10.40 3.23 -4.22
CA GLY A 318 -10.58 4.13 -3.08
C GLY A 318 -9.23 4.53 -2.50
N GLU A 319 -9.22 5.02 -1.26
CA GLU A 319 -8.01 5.52 -0.60
C GLU A 319 -7.49 4.51 0.43
N PRO A 320 -6.43 3.74 0.14
CA PRO A 320 -5.87 2.74 1.08
C PRO A 320 -5.25 3.38 2.34
N HIS A 321 -5.04 4.69 2.32
CA HIS A 321 -4.45 5.51 3.38
C HIS A 321 -5.45 6.57 3.91
N TYR A 322 -6.76 6.34 3.75
CA TYR A 322 -7.79 7.30 4.10
C TYR A 322 -7.54 7.93 5.48
N ARG A 323 -7.36 9.27 5.50
CA ARG A 323 -7.10 10.08 6.70
C ARG A 323 -5.87 9.73 7.52
N GLY A 324 -4.97 8.90 6.99
CA GLY A 324 -3.84 8.44 7.78
C GLY A 324 -4.23 7.39 8.84
N TRP A 325 -5.41 6.76 8.73
CA TRP A 325 -5.95 5.91 9.81
C TRP A 325 -6.03 4.42 9.47
N THR A 326 -5.97 4.06 8.19
CA THR A 326 -6.14 2.69 7.69
C THR A 326 -4.79 1.96 7.58
N GLU A 327 -4.01 1.86 8.67
CA GLU A 327 -2.66 1.25 8.62
C GLU A 327 -2.67 -0.18 8.04
N GLY A 328 -3.76 -0.93 8.22
CA GLY A 328 -3.91 -2.26 7.64
C GLY A 328 -3.87 -2.28 6.11
N THR A 329 -4.59 -1.39 5.43
CA THR A 329 -4.59 -1.31 3.96
C THR A 329 -3.47 -0.43 3.41
N MET A 330 -2.85 0.38 4.24
CA MET A 330 -1.71 1.21 3.87
C MET A 330 -0.48 0.40 3.46
N LEU A 331 -0.31 -0.83 3.96
CA LEU A 331 0.73 -1.74 3.46
C LEU A 331 0.66 -1.90 1.94
N LEU A 332 -0.55 -2.06 1.40
CA LEU A 332 -0.75 -2.24 -0.05
C LEU A 332 -0.25 -1.02 -0.83
N LEU A 333 -0.50 0.20 -0.31
CA LEU A 333 0.04 1.41 -0.92
C LEU A 333 1.58 1.46 -0.79
N ALA A 334 2.13 1.14 0.37
CA ALA A 334 3.59 1.11 0.56
C ALA A 334 4.27 0.12 -0.40
N ASN A 335 3.67 -1.06 -0.60
CA ASN A 335 4.13 -2.04 -1.58
C ASN A 335 4.04 -1.52 -3.02
N ALA A 336 2.96 -0.82 -3.39
CA ALA A 336 2.84 -0.20 -4.71
C ALA A 336 3.87 0.92 -4.94
N LEU A 337 4.27 1.65 -3.88
CA LEU A 337 5.32 2.67 -3.95
C LEU A 337 6.73 2.08 -3.97
N ALA A 338 6.91 0.91 -3.37
CA ALA A 338 8.14 0.14 -3.33
C ALA A 338 8.10 -1.04 -4.32
N TYR A 339 7.36 -0.87 -5.44
CA TYR A 339 7.19 -1.92 -6.43
C TYR A 339 8.58 -2.33 -6.95
N PRO A 340 8.88 -3.64 -7.08
CA PRO A 340 10.18 -4.09 -7.56
C PRO A 340 10.49 -3.48 -8.93
N ALA A 341 11.72 -2.99 -9.09
CA ALA A 341 12.21 -2.56 -10.39
C ALA A 341 12.08 -3.72 -11.39
N GLN A 342 11.62 -3.41 -12.60
CA GLN A 342 11.52 -4.38 -13.68
C GLN A 342 12.89 -4.45 -14.38
N ASP A 343 13.48 -5.64 -14.46
CA ASP A 343 14.80 -5.88 -15.09
C ASP A 343 14.78 -5.70 -16.61
#